data_AF-A0A2V4BUE4-F1
#
_entry.id   AF-A0A2V4BUE4-F1
#
_cell.length_a   1.000
_cell.length_b   1.000
_cell.length_c   1.000
_cell.angle_alpha   90.00
_cell.angle_beta   90.00
_cell.angle_gamma   90.00
#
_symmetry.space_group_name_H-M   'P 1'
#
loop_
_entity.id
_entity.type
_entity.pdbx_description
1 polymer ?
#
loop_
_entity_poly.entity_id
_entity_poly.type
_entity_poly.pdbx_seq_one_letter_code
_entity_poly.pdbx_strand_id
1 'polypeptide(L)'
;MDFLGGIFISIFLLIIIYSNFIFLKGLKRIEEKRSKYKIFFFLSSVIFPCFVVFIIAAILTSPALIEMSNLKFDMSNYNYRIIFGIIIFPPSILLNIYFSKFYLKRISTTKKENEIELIGTE
;
A
#
# COMPACT_ATOMS: atom_id res chain seq x y z
N MET A 1 6.40 12.11 -20.59
CA MET A 1 5.43 11.63 -19.59
C MET A 1 4.21 12.52 -19.68
N ASP A 2 3.07 11.99 -20.12
CA ASP A 2 1.90 12.82 -20.40
C ASP A 2 1.22 13.28 -19.10
N PHE A 3 0.38 14.30 -19.22
CA PHE A 3 -0.39 14.88 -18.11
C PHE A 3 -1.09 13.83 -17.23
N LEU A 4 -1.73 12.82 -17.83
CA LEU A 4 -2.39 11.73 -17.10
C LEU A 4 -1.42 10.87 -16.29
N GLY A 5 -0.23 10.61 -16.84
CA GLY A 5 0.83 9.93 -16.09
C GLY A 5 1.23 10.74 -14.86
N GLY A 6 1.30 12.07 -15.01
CA GLY A 6 1.61 12.99 -13.92
C GLY A 6 0.61 12.84 -12.78
N ILE A 7 -0.68 12.88 -13.12
CA ILE A 7 -1.78 12.68 -12.18
C ILE A 7 -1.65 11.34 -11.44
N PHE A 8 -1.36 10.25 -12.16
CA PHE A 8 -1.24 8.93 -11.52
C PHE A 8 -0.08 8.87 -10.52
N ILE A 9 1.07 9.44 -10.85
CA ILE A 9 2.20 9.53 -9.90
C ILE A 9 1.82 10.40 -8.70
N SER A 10 1.15 11.53 -8.90
CA SER A 10 0.66 12.38 -7.80
C SER A 10 -0.29 11.63 -6.87
N ILE A 11 -1.20 10.80 -7.41
CA ILE A 11 -2.10 9.97 -6.61
C ILE A 11 -1.30 8.93 -5.81
N PHE A 12 -0.33 8.25 -6.42
CA PHE A 12 0.51 7.30 -5.69
C PHE A 12 1.30 7.96 -4.56
N LEU A 13 1.87 9.14 -4.81
CA LEU A 13 2.54 9.93 -3.78
C LEU A 13 1.59 10.27 -2.62
N LEU A 14 0.35 10.67 -2.92
CA LEU A 14 -0.67 10.93 -1.90
C LEU A 14 -0.99 9.66 -1.09
N ILE A 15 -1.12 8.50 -1.72
CA ILE A 15 -1.37 7.22 -1.02
C ILE A 15 -0.22 6.92 -0.04
N ILE A 16 1.02 7.08 -0.49
CA ILE A 16 2.22 6.82 0.32
C ILE A 16 2.27 7.81 1.50
N ILE A 17 2.17 9.11 1.23
CA ILE A 17 2.26 10.17 2.25
C ILE A 17 1.15 10.01 3.28
N TYR A 18 -0.10 9.82 2.84
CA TYR A 18 -1.25 9.67 3.72
C TYR A 18 -1.13 8.45 4.63
N SER A 19 -0.73 7.30 4.08
CA SER A 19 -0.57 6.07 4.85
C SER A 19 0.56 6.17 5.88
N ASN A 20 1.68 6.81 5.51
CA ASN A 20 2.78 7.10 6.43
C ASN A 20 2.37 8.07 7.53
N PHE A 21 1.57 9.08 7.21
CA PHE A 21 1.04 10.02 8.20
C PHE A 21 0.15 9.32 9.24
N ILE A 22 -0.77 8.46 8.80
CA ILE A 22 -1.59 7.63 9.71
C ILE A 22 -0.71 6.76 10.59
N PHE A 23 0.29 6.09 10.00
CA PHE A 23 1.20 5.21 10.74
C PHE A 23 1.99 5.98 11.81
N LEU A 24 2.59 7.12 11.46
CA LEU A 24 3.34 7.96 12.40
C LEU A 24 2.47 8.49 13.55
N LYS A 25 1.23 8.90 13.25
CA LYS A 25 0.26 9.31 14.26
C LYS A 25 -0.09 8.15 15.21
N GLY A 26 -0.24 6.94 14.67
CA GLY A 26 -0.47 5.74 15.47
C GLY A 26 0.73 5.34 16.34
N LEU A 27 1.94 5.43 15.80
CA LEU A 27 3.17 5.09 16.53
C LEU A 27 3.40 6.01 17.73
N LYS A 28 3.13 7.32 17.56
CA LYS A 28 3.18 8.30 18.66
C LYS A 28 2.23 7.95 19.80
N ARG A 29 1.06 7.37 19.52
CA ARG A 29 0.10 6.95 20.55
C ARG A 29 0.55 5.75 21.37
N ILE A 30 1.43 4.91 20.82
CA ILE A 30 1.98 3.72 21.50
C ILE A 30 3.30 4.07 22.24
N GLU A 31 3.72 5.34 22.17
CA GLU A 31 4.99 5.87 22.72
C GLU A 31 6.24 5.16 22.19
N GLU A 32 6.14 4.50 21.04
CA GLU A 32 7.28 3.80 20.45
C GLU A 32 8.16 4.76 19.64
N LYS A 33 9.47 4.76 19.96
CA LYS A 33 10.46 5.66 19.35
C LYS A 33 11.37 4.97 18.34
N ARG A 34 11.34 3.64 18.26
CA ARG A 34 12.25 2.86 17.40
C ARG A 34 12.11 3.26 15.92
N SER A 35 13.20 3.75 15.33
CA SER A 35 13.26 4.18 13.92
C SER A 35 13.06 3.03 12.92
N LYS A 36 13.45 1.80 13.31
CA LYS A 36 13.33 0.59 12.49
C LYS A 36 11.90 0.37 11.95
N TYR A 37 10.89 0.57 12.79
CA TYR A 37 9.48 0.40 12.39
C TYR A 37 9.02 1.45 11.37
N LYS A 38 9.55 2.69 11.46
CA LYS A 38 9.23 3.76 10.50
C LYS A 38 9.81 3.45 9.11
N ILE A 39 11.07 3.02 9.07
CA ILE A 39 11.76 2.68 7.82
C ILE A 39 11.09 1.49 7.15
N PHE A 40 10.77 0.44 7.93
CA PHE A 40 10.10 -0.75 7.40
C PHE A 40 8.73 -0.40 6.82
N PHE A 41 7.90 0.34 7.55
CA PHE A 41 6.58 0.74 7.06
C PHE A 41 6.68 1.62 5.81
N PHE A 42 7.62 2.57 5.77
CA PHE A 42 7.84 3.41 4.60
C PHE A 42 8.19 2.57 3.35
N LEU A 43 9.11 1.62 3.48
CA LEU A 43 9.46 0.69 2.39
C LEU A 43 8.25 -0.13 1.94
N SER A 44 7.51 -0.73 2.89
CA SER A 44 6.30 -1.49 2.58
C SER A 44 5.25 -0.63 1.86
N SER A 45 5.11 0.64 2.23
CA SER A 45 4.12 1.54 1.63
C SER A 45 4.39 1.88 0.16
N VAL A 46 5.65 1.74 -0.29
CA VAL A 46 6.05 1.87 -1.69
C VAL A 46 5.90 0.53 -2.42
N ILE A 47 6.28 -0.57 -1.78
CA ILE A 47 6.25 -1.91 -2.37
C ILE A 47 4.82 -2.36 -2.67
N PHE A 48 3.85 -2.10 -1.78
CA PHE A 48 2.48 -2.57 -1.94
C PHE A 48 1.79 -2.02 -3.19
N PRO A 49 1.78 -0.70 -3.47
CA PRO A 49 1.26 -0.18 -4.73
C PRO A 49 1.91 -0.81 -5.95
N CYS A 50 3.24 -0.98 -5.95
CA CYS A 50 3.95 -1.62 -7.06
C CYS A 50 3.50 -3.07 -7.28
N PHE A 51 3.30 -3.81 -6.18
CA PHE A 51 2.83 -5.19 -6.24
C PHE A 51 1.38 -5.28 -6.77
N VAL A 52 0.51 -4.36 -6.36
CA VAL A 52 -0.88 -4.26 -6.85
C VAL A 52 -0.89 -3.96 -8.35
N VAL A 53 -0.08 -3.01 -8.82
CA VAL A 53 0.08 -2.71 -10.24
C VAL A 53 0.54 -3.95 -11.01
N PHE A 54 1.54 -4.66 -10.50
CA PHE A 54 2.07 -5.86 -11.14
C PHE A 54 1.02 -6.96 -11.27
N ILE A 55 0.27 -7.25 -10.19
CA ILE A 55 -0.80 -8.25 -10.22
C ILE A 55 -1.88 -7.87 -11.23
N ILE A 56 -2.36 -6.63 -11.20
CA ILE A 56 -3.43 -6.18 -12.09
C ILE A 56 -2.96 -6.20 -13.55
N ALA A 57 -1.72 -5.77 -13.82
CA ALA A 57 -1.13 -5.88 -15.14
C ALA A 57 -1.09 -7.35 -15.60
N ALA A 58 -0.55 -8.26 -14.77
CA ALA A 58 -0.45 -9.68 -15.11
C ALA A 58 -1.82 -10.32 -15.39
N ILE A 59 -2.85 -9.98 -14.60
CA ILE A 59 -4.22 -10.44 -14.80
C ILE A 59 -4.78 -9.92 -16.13
N LEU A 60 -4.64 -8.62 -16.40
CA LEU A 60 -5.21 -8.00 -17.59
C LEU A 60 -4.48 -8.38 -18.89
N THR A 61 -3.20 -8.77 -18.81
CA THR A 61 -2.44 -9.31 -19.94
C THR A 61 -2.59 -10.83 -20.10
N SER A 62 -3.36 -11.49 -19.22
CA SER A 62 -3.54 -12.94 -19.28
C SER A 62 -4.30 -13.34 -20.56
N PRO A 63 -3.78 -14.30 -21.35
CA PRO A 63 -4.44 -14.78 -22.57
C PRO A 63 -5.88 -15.25 -22.34
N ALA A 64 -6.12 -15.95 -21.23
CA ALA A 64 -7.44 -16.47 -20.89
C ALA A 64 -8.48 -15.36 -20.67
N LEU A 65 -8.08 -14.24 -20.06
CA LEU A 65 -8.95 -13.09 -19.86
C LEU A 65 -9.19 -12.32 -21.16
N ILE A 66 -8.15 -12.19 -22.00
CA ILE A 66 -8.25 -11.53 -23.30
C ILE A 66 -9.23 -12.29 -24.21
N GLU A 67 -9.14 -13.61 -24.25
CA GLU A 67 -10.03 -14.47 -25.04
C GLU A 67 -11.48 -14.46 -24.52
N MET A 68 -11.68 -14.50 -23.20
CA MET A 68 -13.03 -14.51 -22.62
C MET A 68 -13.75 -13.17 -22.71
N SER A 69 -13.02 -12.06 -22.60
CA SER A 69 -13.63 -10.72 -22.51
C SER A 69 -13.61 -9.95 -23.83
N ASN A 70 -12.88 -10.44 -24.85
CA ASN A 70 -12.55 -9.69 -26.07
C ASN A 70 -11.96 -8.28 -25.77
N LEU A 71 -11.48 -8.04 -24.55
CA LEU A 71 -10.89 -6.76 -24.16
C LEU A 71 -9.45 -6.69 -24.66
N LYS A 72 -9.26 -6.04 -25.81
CA LYS A 72 -7.94 -5.54 -26.20
C LYS A 72 -7.67 -4.23 -25.47
N PHE A 73 -6.92 -4.30 -24.38
CA PHE A 73 -6.48 -3.11 -23.66
C PHE A 73 -5.37 -2.40 -24.43
N ASP A 74 -5.74 -1.36 -25.16
CA ASP A 74 -4.78 -0.47 -25.79
C ASP A 74 -4.39 0.64 -24.81
N MET A 75 -3.18 0.54 -24.24
CA MET A 75 -2.65 1.53 -23.30
C MET A 75 -2.31 2.87 -23.96
N SER A 76 -2.36 2.97 -25.29
CA SER A 76 -2.27 4.26 -25.98
C SER A 76 -3.57 5.08 -25.83
N ASN A 77 -4.71 4.41 -25.60
CA ASN A 77 -5.99 5.06 -25.44
C ASN A 77 -6.17 5.62 -24.01
N TYR A 78 -6.56 6.88 -23.94
CA TYR A 78 -6.80 7.60 -22.68
C TYR A 78 -7.87 6.92 -21.80
N ASN A 79 -8.92 6.36 -22.40
CA ASN A 79 -10.01 5.73 -21.65
C ASN A 79 -9.54 4.45 -20.94
N TYR A 80 -8.76 3.61 -21.61
CA TYR A 80 -8.22 2.39 -21.00
C TYR A 80 -7.23 2.71 -19.88
N ARG A 81 -6.41 3.76 -20.03
CA ARG A 81 -5.52 4.23 -18.96
C ARG A 81 -6.28 4.67 -17.71
N ILE A 82 -7.41 5.39 -17.89
CA ILE A 82 -8.28 5.79 -16.77
C ILE A 82 -8.88 4.56 -16.08
N ILE A 83 -9.43 3.62 -16.84
CA ILE A 83 -10.01 2.38 -16.30
C ILE A 83 -8.96 1.62 -15.50
N PHE A 84 -7.74 1.51 -16.02
CA PHE A 84 -6.63 0.85 -15.33
C PHE A 84 -6.30 1.55 -14.00
N GLY A 85 -6.25 2.88 -13.97
CA GLY A 85 -6.08 3.66 -12.75
C GLY A 85 -7.19 3.42 -11.73
N ILE A 86 -8.46 3.42 -12.16
CA ILE A 86 -9.62 3.16 -11.30
C ILE A 86 -9.56 1.77 -10.68
N ILE A 87 -9.02 0.76 -11.38
CA ILE A 87 -8.87 -0.59 -10.85
C ILE A 87 -7.72 -0.67 -9.84
N ILE A 88 -6.63 0.10 -10.03
CA ILE A 88 -5.41 0.01 -9.22
C ILE A 88 -5.47 0.82 -7.93
N PHE A 89 -6.04 2.03 -7.96
CA PHE A 89 -5.97 2.92 -6.80
C PHE A 89 -6.75 2.40 -5.58
N PRO A 90 -7.99 1.90 -5.70
CA PRO A 90 -8.74 1.38 -4.55
C PRO A 90 -8.00 0.25 -3.80
N PRO A 91 -7.51 -0.83 -4.43
CA PRO A 91 -6.78 -1.87 -3.71
C PRO A 91 -5.45 -1.34 -3.13
N SER A 92 -4.76 -0.42 -3.82
CA SER A 92 -3.53 0.20 -3.30
C SER A 92 -3.77 1.02 -2.03
N ILE A 93 -4.88 1.76 -1.97
CA ILE A 93 -5.30 2.54 -0.78
C ILE A 93 -5.68 1.58 0.35
N LEU A 94 -6.54 0.61 0.06
CA LEU A 94 -7.04 -0.35 1.05
C LEU A 94 -5.90 -1.15 1.68
N LEU A 95 -4.99 -1.68 0.87
CA LEU A 95 -3.86 -2.49 1.33
C LEU A 95 -2.93 -1.67 2.24
N ASN A 96 -2.60 -0.44 1.85
CA ASN A 96 -1.73 0.43 2.65
C ASN A 96 -2.36 0.82 3.99
N ILE A 97 -3.64 1.22 4.00
CA ILE A 97 -4.35 1.58 5.23
C ILE A 97 -4.51 0.36 6.14
N TYR A 98 -4.88 -0.79 5.58
CA TYR A 98 -5.00 -2.04 6.32
C TYR A 98 -3.67 -2.43 6.95
N PHE A 99 -2.59 -2.40 6.17
CA PHE A 99 -1.25 -2.73 6.68
C PHE A 99 -0.79 -1.77 7.77
N SER A 100 -1.08 -0.47 7.65
CA SER A 100 -0.79 0.52 8.70
C SER A 100 -1.41 0.12 10.03
N LYS A 101 -2.70 -0.21 10.04
CA LYS A 101 -3.43 -0.64 11.25
C LYS A 101 -2.91 -1.97 11.78
N PHE A 102 -2.72 -2.95 10.90
CA PHE A 102 -2.23 -4.28 11.27
C PHE A 102 -0.83 -4.21 11.89
N TYR A 103 0.07 -3.45 11.28
CA TYR A 103 1.45 -3.33 11.74
C TYR A 103 1.54 -2.59 13.08
N LEU A 104 0.77 -1.51 13.27
CA LEU A 104 0.65 -0.84 14.57
C LEU A 104 0.12 -1.76 15.66
N LYS A 105 -0.92 -2.56 15.36
CA LYS A 105 -1.48 -3.53 16.30
C LYS A 105 -0.41 -4.54 16.73
N ARG A 106 0.37 -5.07 15.77
CA ARG A 106 1.47 -6.01 16.06
C ARG A 106 2.52 -5.40 16.98
N ILE A 107 2.97 -4.18 16.69
CA ILE A 107 3.94 -3.45 17.54
C ILE A 107 3.38 -3.27 18.97
N SER A 108 2.10 -2.90 19.09
CA SER A 108 1.48 -2.69 20.40
C SER A 108 1.37 -3.96 21.24
N THR A 109 1.11 -5.11 20.62
CA THR A 109 1.07 -6.40 21.31
C THR A 109 2.46 -6.80 21.79
N THR A 110 3.49 -6.68 20.94
CA THR A 110 4.87 -7.00 21.32
C THR A 110 5.38 -6.13 22.47
N LYS A 111 4.97 -4.85 22.55
CA LYS A 111 5.30 -4.00 23.70
C LYS A 111 4.72 -4.57 25.00
N LYS A 112 3.45 -5.00 25.00
CA LYS A 112 2.80 -5.60 26.17
C LYS A 112 3.44 -6.91 26.61
N GLU A 113 3.79 -7.79 25.67
CA GLU A 113 4.45 -9.06 25.99
C GLU A 113 5.82 -8.83 26.67
N ASN A 114 6.62 -7.91 26.13
CA ASN A 114 7.91 -7.57 26.73
C ASN A 114 7.77 -6.93 28.14
N GLU A 115 6.73 -6.10 28.35
CA GLU A 115 6.45 -5.52 29.68
C GLU A 115 6.03 -6.60 30.69
N ILE A 116 5.27 -7.62 30.27
CA ILE A 116 4.86 -8.75 31.14
C ILE A 116 6.06 -9.65 31.46
N GLU A 117 6.94 -9.91 30.50
CA GLU A 117 8.18 -10.69 30.73
C GLU A 117 9.13 -9.98 31.71
N LEU A 118 9.22 -8.64 31.66
CA LEU A 118 10.02 -7.85 32.59
C LEU A 118 9.47 -7.89 34.02
N ILE A 119 8.14 -7.99 34.21
CA ILE A 119 7.52 -8.10 35.54
C ILE A 119 7.69 -9.51 36.12
N GLY A 120 7.68 -10.55 35.29
CA GLY A 120 7.86 -11.94 35.73
C GLY A 120 9.32 -12.34 36.02
N THR A 121 10.27 -11.43 35.80
CA THR A 121 11.70 -11.64 36.07
C THR A 121 12.22 -10.85 37.29
N GLU A 122 11.37 -10.06 37.95
CA GLU A 122 11.60 -9.53 39.31
C GLU A 122 11.17 -10.53 40.39
#